data_AF-A0A2D9WYV8-F1
#
_entry.id   AF-A0A2D9WYV8-F1
#
_cell.length_a   1.000
_cell.length_b   1.000
_cell.length_c   1.000
_cell.angle_alpha   90.00
_cell.angle_beta   90.00
_cell.angle_gamma   90.00
#
_symmetry.space_group_name_H-M   'P 1'
#
loop_
_entity.id
_entity.type
_entity.pdbx_description
1 polymer ?
#
loop_
_entity_poly.entity_id
_entity_poly.type
_entity_poly.pdbx_seq_one_letter_code
_entity_poly.pdbx_strand_id
1 'polypeptide(L)'
;TFNVFGDLYGWSNERAIFFSGVHFGRSPMIAIRAHPVKPRVVIYIKPKAIDKLATKLAEMERIVLVKTELDEDEIVRILKKFN
;
A
#
# COMPACT_ATOMS: atom_id res chain seq x y z
N THR A 1 -5.07 20.30 11.17
CA THR A 1 -5.55 19.11 10.44
C THR A 1 -4.43 18.10 10.43
N PHE A 2 -4.57 16.97 11.13
CA PHE A 2 -3.54 15.93 11.18
C PHE A 2 -3.27 15.41 9.76
N ASN A 3 -2.12 15.75 9.20
CA ASN A 3 -1.76 15.45 7.82
C ASN A 3 -1.12 14.06 7.70
N VAL A 4 -1.81 13.04 8.24
CA VAL A 4 -1.35 11.63 8.27
C VAL A 4 -0.95 11.16 6.86
N PHE A 5 -1.63 11.68 5.83
CA PHE A 5 -1.34 11.37 4.44
C PHE A 5 -0.06 12.07 3.92
N GLY A 6 0.24 13.29 4.36
CA GLY A 6 1.47 13.99 3.99
C GLY A 6 2.74 13.24 4.45
N ASP A 7 2.73 12.69 5.66
CA ASP A 7 3.86 11.93 6.19
C ASP A 7 3.98 10.54 5.55
N LEU A 8 2.85 9.85 5.32
CA LEU A 8 2.79 8.53 4.68
C LEU A 8 3.28 8.55 3.22
N TYR A 9 2.79 9.50 2.43
CA TYR A 9 3.14 9.60 1.00
C TYR A 9 4.41 10.41 0.76
N GLY A 10 4.76 11.33 1.67
CA GLY A 10 5.89 12.25 1.53
C GLY A 10 6.01 12.94 0.18
N TRP A 11 7.21 13.43 -0.13
CA TRP A 11 7.46 14.25 -1.33
C TRP A 11 7.93 13.46 -2.57
N SER A 12 8.21 12.16 -2.44
CA SER A 12 8.71 11.31 -3.53
C SER A 12 7.78 10.13 -3.79
N ASN A 13 7.63 9.78 -5.07
CA ASN A 13 6.90 8.60 -5.51
C ASN A 13 7.67 7.28 -5.26
N GLU A 14 8.94 7.34 -4.88
CA GLU A 14 9.78 6.17 -4.57
C GLU A 14 9.45 5.58 -3.20
N ARG A 15 8.20 5.15 -3.04
CA ARG A 15 7.67 4.62 -1.79
C ARG A 15 6.89 3.34 -2.01
N ALA A 16 6.99 2.48 -0.99
CA ALA A 16 6.18 1.29 -0.80
C ALA A 16 5.22 1.56 0.36
N ILE A 17 3.92 1.38 0.14
CA ILE A 17 2.90 1.53 1.20
C ILE A 17 2.38 0.15 1.58
N PHE A 18 2.41 -0.17 2.87
CA PHE A 18 1.89 -1.41 3.43
C PHE A 18 0.52 -1.14 4.07
N PHE A 19 -0.47 -1.96 3.75
CA PHE A 19 -1.77 -1.93 4.41
C PHE A 19 -1.98 -3.25 5.17
N SER A 20 -2.16 -3.14 6.48
CA SER A 20 -2.63 -4.21 7.35
C SER A 20 -4.14 -4.19 7.52
N GLY A 21 -4.70 -5.27 8.08
CA GLY A 21 -6.14 -5.40 8.33
C GLY A 21 -7.00 -5.34 7.06
N VAL A 22 -6.42 -5.60 5.89
CA VAL A 22 -7.13 -5.51 4.61
C VAL A 22 -7.89 -6.81 4.35
N HIS A 23 -9.20 -6.74 4.15
CA HIS A 23 -9.94 -7.92 3.70
C HIS A 23 -9.88 -8.11 2.18
N PHE A 24 -10.23 -7.06 1.41
CA PHE A 24 -10.39 -7.11 -0.05
C PHE A 24 -9.59 -6.05 -0.82
N GLY A 25 -9.16 -4.97 -0.17
CA GLY A 25 -8.30 -3.96 -0.79
C GLY A 25 -8.99 -2.89 -1.65
N ARG A 26 -10.33 -2.83 -1.73
CA ARG A 26 -11.02 -1.76 -2.47
C ARG A 26 -10.76 -0.37 -1.88
N SER A 27 -11.06 -0.17 -0.59
CA SER A 27 -10.93 1.14 0.07
C SER A 27 -9.49 1.67 0.05
N PRO A 28 -8.44 0.85 0.32
CA PRO A 28 -7.04 1.26 0.14
C PRO A 28 -6.74 1.81 -1.26
N MET A 29 -7.13 1.12 -2.35
CA MET A 29 -6.86 1.60 -3.71
C MET A 29 -7.66 2.85 -4.08
N ILE A 30 -8.89 2.99 -3.59
CA ILE A 30 -9.66 4.23 -3.81
C ILE A 30 -8.96 5.41 -3.15
N ALA A 31 -8.45 5.26 -1.92
CA ALA A 31 -7.70 6.30 -1.23
C ALA A 31 -6.41 6.66 -2.01
N ILE A 32 -5.67 5.66 -2.48
CA ILE A 32 -4.48 5.88 -3.32
C ILE A 32 -4.84 6.62 -4.62
N ARG A 33 -5.94 6.26 -5.28
CA ARG A 33 -6.40 6.95 -6.51
C ARG A 33 -6.82 8.39 -6.24
N ALA A 34 -7.42 8.69 -5.09
CA ALA A 34 -7.81 10.05 -4.73
C ALA A 34 -6.61 10.94 -4.35
N HIS A 35 -5.51 10.34 -3.89
CA HIS A 35 -4.34 11.10 -3.43
C HIS A 35 -3.48 11.64 -4.60
N PRO A 36 -2.97 12.89 -4.57
CA PRO A 36 -2.23 13.46 -5.71
C PRO A 36 -0.88 12.77 -5.97
N VAL A 37 -0.22 12.27 -4.93
CA VAL A 37 1.06 11.55 -5.00
C VAL A 37 0.79 10.05 -5.01
N LYS A 38 1.41 9.30 -5.94
CA LYS A 38 1.20 7.86 -6.13
C LYS A 38 2.44 7.07 -5.72
N PRO A 39 2.32 6.05 -4.84
CA PRO A 39 3.44 5.16 -4.56
C PRO A 39 3.73 4.27 -5.77
N ARG A 40 4.98 3.82 -5.93
CA ARG A 40 5.31 2.81 -6.95
C ARG A 40 4.85 1.41 -6.56
N VAL A 41 4.74 1.13 -5.26
CA VAL A 41 4.38 -0.20 -4.74
C VAL A 41 3.35 -0.10 -3.62
N VAL A 42 2.35 -0.98 -3.66
CA VAL A 42 1.36 -1.16 -2.60
C VAL A 42 1.36 -2.61 -2.19
N ILE A 43 1.43 -2.88 -0.89
CA ILE A 43 1.51 -4.22 -0.33
C ILE A 43 0.33 -4.43 0.62
N TYR A 44 -0.44 -5.49 0.39
CA TYR A 44 -1.44 -5.97 1.34
C TYR A 44 -0.86 -7.06 2.22
N ILE A 45 -0.99 -6.87 3.53
CA ILE A 45 -0.55 -7.84 4.54
C ILE A 45 -1.71 -8.77 4.84
N LYS A 46 -1.50 -10.07 4.57
CA LYS A 46 -2.44 -11.17 4.81
C LYS A 46 -3.89 -10.86 4.38
N PRO A 47 -4.14 -10.39 3.14
CA PRO A 47 -5.49 -10.10 2.72
C PRO A 47 -6.31 -11.39 2.56
N LYS A 48 -7.59 -11.36 2.94
CA LYS A 48 -8.47 -12.53 2.78
C LYS A 48 -8.68 -12.88 1.30
N ALA A 49 -8.82 -11.86 0.46
CA ALA A 49 -8.84 -11.98 -0.99
C ALA A 49 -8.44 -10.63 -1.61
N ILE A 50 -8.19 -10.60 -2.92
CA ILE A 50 -7.96 -9.34 -3.64
C ILE A 50 -9.16 -9.06 -4.54
N ASP A 51 -9.76 -7.89 -4.37
CA ASP A 51 -10.86 -7.46 -5.21
C ASP A 51 -10.41 -7.11 -6.63
N LYS A 52 -11.22 -7.49 -7.63
CA LYS A 52 -10.95 -7.17 -9.04
C LYS A 52 -10.86 -5.67 -9.33
N LEU A 53 -11.57 -4.83 -8.57
CA LEU A 53 -11.44 -3.38 -8.71
C LEU A 53 -10.06 -2.92 -8.22
N ALA A 54 -9.55 -3.49 -7.12
CA ALA A 54 -8.24 -3.11 -6.59
C ALA A 54 -7.12 -3.39 -7.60
N THR A 55 -7.15 -4.54 -8.28
CA THR A 55 -6.16 -4.86 -9.33
C THR A 55 -6.29 -3.93 -10.53
N LYS A 56 -7.52 -3.66 -11.01
CA LYS A 56 -7.75 -2.72 -12.12
C LYS A 56 -7.26 -1.31 -11.79
N LEU A 57 -7.53 -0.83 -10.58
CA LEU A 57 -7.04 0.48 -10.13
C LEU A 57 -5.51 0.51 -10.09
N ALA A 58 -4.86 -0.57 -9.63
CA ALA A 58 -3.40 -0.65 -9.61
C ALA A 58 -2.80 -0.60 -11.02
N GLU A 59 -3.39 -1.32 -11.97
CA GLU A 59 -2.98 -1.28 -13.39
C GLU A 59 -3.14 0.12 -13.99
N MET A 60 -4.30 0.76 -13.76
CA MET A 60 -4.57 2.11 -14.29
C MET A 60 -3.61 3.16 -13.75
N GLU A 61 -3.27 3.09 -12.46
CA GLU A 61 -2.36 4.03 -11.80
C GLU A 61 -0.88 3.62 -11.95
N ARG A 62 -0.58 2.50 -12.64
CA ARG A 62 0.76 1.91 -12.81
C ARG A 62 1.46 1.63 -11.47
N ILE A 63 0.71 1.09 -10.53
CA ILE A 63 1.17 0.71 -9.19
C ILE A 63 1.38 -0.80 -9.15
N VAL A 64 2.54 -1.23 -8.65
CA VAL A 64 2.79 -2.65 -8.38
C VAL A 64 2.01 -3.04 -7.13
N LEU A 65 0.96 -3.85 -7.30
CA LEU A 65 0.18 -4.39 -6.19
C LEU A 65 0.71 -5.77 -5.79
N VAL A 66 1.14 -5.89 -4.53
CA VAL A 66 1.69 -7.12 -3.95
C VAL A 66 0.79 -7.58 -2.80
N LYS A 67 0.70 -8.89 -2.60
CA LYS A 67 0.24 -9.45 -1.32
C LYS A 67 1.37 -10.20 -0.65
N THR A 68 1.38 -10.19 0.67
CA THR A 68 2.34 -10.92 1.49
C THR A 68 1.62 -11.69 2.58
N GLU A 69 2.15 -12.87 2.91
CA GLU A 69 1.69 -13.68 4.04
C GLU A 69 2.56 -13.47 5.30
N LEU A 70 3.51 -12.52 5.26
CA LEU A 70 4.33 -12.17 6.42
C LEU A 70 3.52 -11.44 7.49
N ASP A 71 3.95 -11.58 8.74
CA ASP A 71 3.43 -10.78 9.85
C ASP A 71 4.01 -9.36 9.86
N GLU A 72 3.26 -8.40 10.40
CA GLU A 72 3.68 -7.00 10.51
C GLU A 72 5.03 -6.87 11.24
N ASP A 73 5.19 -7.56 12.36
CA ASP A 73 6.43 -7.57 13.14
C ASP A 73 7.62 -8.14 12.35
N GLU A 74 7.37 -9.13 11.49
CA GLU A 74 8.41 -9.69 10.63
C GLU A 74 8.80 -8.72 9.52
N ILE A 75 7.82 -8.06 8.89
CA ILE A 75 8.07 -7.02 7.89
C ILE A 75 8.92 -5.91 8.51
N VAL A 76 8.54 -5.40 9.68
CA VAL A 76 9.29 -4.35 10.39
C VAL A 76 10.72 -4.82 10.69
N ARG A 77 10.89 -6.06 11.17
CA ARG A 77 12.20 -6.64 11.47
C ARG A 77 13.09 -6.75 10.22
N ILE A 78 12.53 -7.15 9.08
CA ILE A 78 13.25 -7.26 7.81
C ILE A 78 13.64 -5.86 7.32
N LEU A 79 12.70 -4.92 7.28
CA LEU A 79 12.93 -3.57 6.75
C LEU A 79 13.96 -2.79 7.58
N LYS A 80 13.98 -2.98 8.91
CA LYS A 80 15.00 -2.39 9.79
C LYS A 80 16.44 -2.82 9.47
N LYS A 81 16.65 -3.93 8.75
CA LYS A 81 18.02 -4.36 8.35
C LYS A 81 18.60 -3.53 7.21
N PHE A 82 17.75 -2.80 6.48
CA PHE A 82 18.14 -1.99 5.33
C PHE A 82 18.33 -0.50 5.68
N ASN A 83 18.11 -0.13 6.94
CA ASN A 83 18.30 1.21 7.48
C ASN A 83 19.54 1.24 8.39
#